data_AF-A0A953TG32-F1
#
_entry.id   AF-A0A953TG32-F1
#
_cell.length_a   1.000
_cell.length_b   1.000
_cell.length_c   1.000
_cell.angle_alpha   90.00
_cell.angle_beta   90.00
_cell.angle_gamma   90.00
#
_symmetry.space_group_name_H-M   'P 1'
#
loop_
_entity.id
_entity.type
_entity.pdbx_description
1 polymer ?
#
loop_
_entity_poly.entity_id
_entity_poly.type
_entity_poly.pdbx_seq_one_letter_code
_entity_poly.pdbx_strand_id
1 'polypeptide(L)'
;MTVLALLGILAAGTAGAIYWAMNWSASARARKLVNPLPPNPRDIAAGMQLYRDHCQKCHGPNGDGKGEKAAELFVAPRDFGDAREMRAWTDGELFWSITKGHRPMPAFADKLTETERWQAVDYIRTFAQNPAPPAAAPANGLTSP
;
A
#
# COMPACT_ATOMS: atom_id res chain seq x y z
N MET A 1 -57.97 1.47 -22.67
CA MET A 1 -57.41 0.92 -21.42
C MET A 1 -55.91 1.10 -21.46
N THR A 2 -55.44 2.09 -20.67
CA THR A 2 -54.09 2.28 -20.09
C THR A 2 -52.84 1.69 -20.76
N VAL A 3 -51.97 2.60 -21.18
CA VAL A 3 -50.49 2.48 -21.26
C VAL A 3 -49.91 2.10 -19.88
N LEU A 4 -48.82 1.32 -19.84
CA LEU A 4 -47.74 1.23 -18.80
C LEU A 4 -46.97 -0.10 -19.02
N ALA A 5 -45.67 -0.27 -18.84
CA ALA A 5 -44.47 0.57 -18.85
C ALA A 5 -43.28 -0.42 -18.92
N LEU A 6 -42.22 -0.03 -19.62
CA LEU A 6 -40.90 -0.65 -19.57
C LEU A 6 -40.39 -0.70 -18.12
N LEU A 7 -39.89 -1.84 -17.63
CA LEU A 7 -38.79 -1.90 -16.64
C LEU A 7 -38.16 -3.31 -16.62
N GLY A 8 -37.16 -3.52 -17.48
CA GLY A 8 -36.16 -4.57 -17.29
C GLY A 8 -34.82 -3.91 -16.99
N ILE A 9 -34.66 -3.38 -15.77
CA ILE A 9 -33.38 -2.81 -15.33
C ILE A 9 -32.38 -3.97 -15.19
N LEU A 10 -31.36 -3.96 -16.04
CA LEU A 10 -30.15 -4.75 -15.88
C LEU A 10 -29.51 -4.40 -14.53
N ALA A 11 -29.68 -5.25 -13.52
CA ALA A 11 -28.92 -5.18 -12.29
C ALA A 11 -27.50 -5.75 -12.54
N ALA A 12 -26.68 -5.00 -13.27
CA ALA A 12 -25.25 -5.26 -13.40
C ALA A 12 -24.49 -4.03 -12.87
N GLY A 13 -24.34 -3.92 -11.55
CA GLY A 13 -23.71 -2.72 -10.97
C GLY A 13 -23.05 -2.84 -9.60
N THR A 14 -23.30 -3.88 -8.80
CA THR A 14 -22.76 -3.94 -7.43
C THR A 14 -21.49 -4.77 -7.29
N ALA A 15 -21.25 -5.74 -8.17
CA ALA A 15 -20.02 -6.55 -8.12
C ALA A 15 -18.76 -5.72 -8.38
N GLY A 16 -18.81 -4.73 -9.30
CA GLY A 16 -17.65 -3.88 -9.60
C GLY A 16 -17.13 -3.15 -8.36
N ALA A 17 -18.01 -2.48 -7.61
CA ALA A 17 -17.64 -1.68 -6.45
C ALA A 17 -17.01 -2.50 -5.29
N ILE A 18 -17.46 -3.75 -5.11
CA ILE A 18 -16.94 -4.64 -4.07
C ILE A 18 -15.56 -5.20 -4.46
N TYR A 19 -15.35 -5.51 -5.74
CA TYR A 19 -14.04 -5.94 -6.24
C TYR A 19 -12.97 -4.83 -6.18
N TRP A 20 -13.33 -3.55 -6.37
CA TRP A 20 -12.38 -2.43 -6.24
C TRP A 20 -11.91 -2.19 -4.81
N ALA A 21 -12.78 -2.41 -3.81
CA ALA A 21 -12.41 -2.27 -2.40
C ALA A 21 -11.46 -3.37 -1.91
N MET A 22 -11.50 -4.56 -2.52
CA MET A 22 -10.66 -5.71 -2.17
C MET A 22 -9.37 -5.80 -3.01
N ASN A 23 -9.30 -5.09 -4.15
CA ASN A 23 -8.15 -5.10 -5.05
C ASN A 23 -7.56 -3.69 -5.20
N TRP A 24 -7.16 -3.07 -4.08
CA TRP A 24 -6.31 -1.88 -4.08
C TRP A 24 -4.96 -2.26 -4.71
N SER A 25 -4.92 -2.22 -6.03
CA SER A 25 -3.68 -2.30 -6.79
C SER A 25 -3.15 -0.87 -6.88
N ALA A 26 -1.95 -0.66 -6.34
CA ALA A 26 -1.22 0.56 -6.60
C ALA A 26 -1.18 0.79 -8.12
N SER A 27 -1.36 2.04 -8.55
CA SER A 27 -1.41 2.36 -9.98
C SER A 27 -0.16 1.82 -10.70
N ALA A 28 -0.28 1.49 -11.99
CA ALA A 28 0.89 1.10 -12.79
C ALA A 28 2.03 2.14 -12.73
N ARG A 29 1.70 3.41 -12.42
CA ARG A 29 2.65 4.48 -12.14
C ARG A 29 3.38 4.29 -10.80
N ALA A 30 2.65 3.94 -9.73
CA ALA A 30 3.24 3.69 -8.41
C ALA A 30 4.27 2.56 -8.44
N ARG A 31 3.99 1.46 -9.16
CA ARG A 31 4.94 0.35 -9.33
C ARG A 31 6.30 0.75 -9.91
N LYS A 32 6.33 1.82 -10.71
CA LYS A 32 7.53 2.34 -11.39
C LYS A 32 8.27 3.39 -10.57
N LEU A 33 7.73 3.83 -9.42
CA LEU A 33 8.45 4.76 -8.54
C LEU A 33 9.65 4.05 -7.94
N VAL A 34 10.77 4.76 -7.93
CA VAL A 34 12.05 4.32 -7.38
C VAL A 34 12.33 5.17 -6.16
N ASN A 35 12.75 4.55 -5.05
CA ASN A 35 13.19 5.28 -3.88
C ASN A 35 14.41 6.14 -4.25
N PRO A 36 14.34 7.48 -4.16
CA PRO A 36 15.46 8.36 -4.48
C PRO A 36 16.51 8.42 -3.36
N LEU A 37 16.20 7.90 -2.16
CA LEU A 37 17.10 7.93 -1.02
C LEU A 37 18.19 6.86 -1.18
N PRO A 38 19.47 7.21 -0.98
CA PRO A 38 20.53 6.22 -0.94
C PRO A 38 20.39 5.33 0.30
N PRO A 39 20.81 4.05 0.26
CA PRO A 39 20.85 3.20 1.45
C PRO A 39 21.69 3.84 2.56
N ASN A 40 21.02 4.33 3.61
CA ASN A 40 21.64 5.12 4.66
C ASN A 40 21.02 4.79 6.03
N PRO A 41 21.81 4.38 7.04
CA PRO A 41 21.31 4.10 8.38
C PRO A 41 20.58 5.27 9.03
N ARG A 42 20.92 6.52 8.67
CA ARG A 42 20.21 7.70 9.20
C ARG A 42 18.77 7.78 8.70
N ASP A 43 18.55 7.48 7.43
CA ASP A 43 17.21 7.49 6.81
C ASP A 43 16.34 6.35 7.37
N ILE A 44 16.94 5.17 7.61
CA ILE A 44 16.27 4.06 8.30
C ILE A 44 15.90 4.45 9.74
N ALA A 45 16.79 5.12 10.47
CA ALA A 45 16.52 5.57 11.84
C ALA A 45 15.41 6.64 11.90
N ALA A 46 15.36 7.55 10.93
CA ALA A 46 14.25 8.50 10.78
C ALA A 46 12.93 7.77 10.47
N GLY A 47 12.98 6.80 9.55
CA GLY A 47 11.85 5.92 9.22
C GLY A 47 11.30 5.15 10.42
N MET A 48 12.17 4.69 11.32
CA MET A 48 11.77 4.04 12.57
C MET A 48 10.95 4.96 13.48
N GLN A 49 11.35 6.23 13.61
CA GLN A 49 10.60 7.20 14.41
C GLN A 49 9.22 7.47 13.80
N LEU A 50 9.17 7.69 12.48
CA LEU A 50 7.92 7.87 11.75
C LEU A 50 6.99 6.66 11.89
N TYR A 51 7.54 5.45 11.81
CA TYR A 51 6.77 4.22 11.99
C TYR A 51 6.15 4.13 13.38
N ARG A 52 6.94 4.39 14.43
CA ARG A 52 6.45 4.40 15.81
C ARG A 52 5.31 5.40 15.99
N ASP A 53 5.45 6.58 15.43
CA ASP A 53 4.54 7.70 15.67
C ASP A 53 3.25 7.59 14.84
N HIS A 54 3.30 6.95 13.66
CA HIS A 54 2.19 6.93 12.69
C HIS A 54 1.65 5.55 12.31
N CYS A 55 2.49 4.50 12.33
CA CYS A 55 2.16 3.20 11.74
C CYS A 55 1.95 2.10 12.79
N GLN A 56 2.75 2.12 13.87
CA GLN A 56 2.88 1.05 14.84
C GLN A 56 1.56 0.66 15.53
N LYS A 57 0.69 1.63 15.81
CA LYS A 57 -0.59 1.35 16.49
C LYS A 57 -1.46 0.35 15.74
N CYS A 58 -1.36 0.31 14.41
CA CYS A 58 -2.07 -0.67 13.59
C CYS A 58 -1.14 -1.81 13.16
N HIS A 59 0.07 -1.51 12.69
CA HIS A 59 0.98 -2.51 12.13
C HIS A 59 1.82 -3.30 13.14
N GLY A 60 1.79 -2.92 14.43
CA GLY A 60 2.52 -3.59 15.51
C GLY A 60 3.98 -3.13 15.64
N PRO A 61 4.61 -3.25 16.82
CA PRO A 61 6.04 -2.90 16.99
C PRO A 61 6.98 -3.82 16.22
N ASN A 62 6.53 -5.04 15.89
CA ASN A 62 7.29 -6.03 15.14
C ASN A 62 6.96 -6.04 13.65
N GLY A 63 6.07 -5.13 13.18
CA GLY A 63 5.61 -5.13 11.80
C GLY A 63 4.70 -6.31 11.42
N ASP A 64 4.21 -7.08 12.39
CA ASP A 64 3.47 -8.32 12.19
C ASP A 64 1.95 -8.13 11.95
N GLY A 65 1.52 -6.87 11.80
CA GLY A 65 0.12 -6.52 11.62
C GLY A 65 -0.73 -6.65 12.88
N LYS A 66 -0.12 -6.84 14.06
CA LYS A 66 -0.81 -7.05 15.34
C LYS A 66 -0.67 -5.85 16.28
N GLY A 67 -0.82 -4.64 15.73
CA GLY A 67 -0.88 -3.43 16.56
C GLY A 67 -2.12 -3.41 17.46
N GLU A 68 -2.08 -2.58 18.50
CA GLU A 68 -3.18 -2.36 19.45
C GLU A 68 -4.54 -2.16 18.77
N LYS A 69 -4.55 -1.43 17.66
CA LYS A 69 -5.76 -1.12 16.88
C LYS A 69 -6.08 -2.14 15.78
N ALA A 70 -5.23 -3.14 15.55
CA ALA A 70 -5.41 -4.07 14.44
C ALA A 70 -6.74 -4.85 14.55
N ALA A 71 -7.15 -5.21 15.76
CA ALA A 71 -8.40 -5.95 16.02
C ALA A 71 -9.67 -5.10 15.74
N GLU A 72 -9.55 -3.77 15.69
CA GLU A 72 -10.65 -2.87 15.35
C GLU A 72 -10.84 -2.73 13.83
N LEU A 73 -9.90 -3.25 13.03
CA LEU A 73 -9.92 -3.13 11.57
C LEU A 73 -10.65 -4.31 10.94
N PHE A 74 -11.50 -4.03 9.96
CA PHE A 74 -12.21 -5.06 9.18
C PHE A 74 -11.27 -5.83 8.22
N VAL A 75 -10.05 -5.33 8.00
CA VAL A 75 -8.95 -6.02 7.31
C VAL A 75 -7.70 -5.86 8.16
N ALA A 76 -7.05 -6.98 8.47
CA ALA A 76 -5.79 -6.96 9.21
C ALA A 76 -4.69 -6.26 8.38
N PRO A 77 -3.85 -5.44 9.02
CA PRO A 77 -2.66 -4.91 8.37
C PRO A 77 -1.71 -6.04 7.95
N ARG A 78 -0.91 -5.79 6.92
CA ARG A 78 0.06 -6.77 6.41
C ARG A 78 1.14 -7.07 7.45
N ASP A 79 1.58 -8.33 7.47
CA ASP A 79 2.81 -8.76 8.14
C ASP A 79 4.03 -8.42 7.27
N PHE A 80 4.77 -7.38 7.68
CA PHE A 80 6.01 -6.94 7.03
C PHE A 80 7.18 -7.89 7.29
N GLY A 81 7.07 -8.83 8.23
CA GLY A 81 8.05 -9.90 8.47
C GLY A 81 7.95 -11.05 7.46
N ASP A 82 6.82 -11.21 6.75
CA ASP A 82 6.71 -12.20 5.68
C ASP A 82 7.51 -11.75 4.44
N ALA A 83 8.71 -12.29 4.32
CA ALA A 83 9.62 -11.97 3.23
C ALA A 83 9.07 -12.35 1.84
N ARG A 84 8.22 -13.37 1.74
CA ARG A 84 7.60 -13.76 0.47
C ARG A 84 6.57 -12.73 0.05
N GLU A 85 5.72 -12.29 0.97
CA GLU A 85 4.75 -11.24 0.70
C GLU A 85 5.44 -9.92 0.38
N MET A 86 6.44 -9.52 1.15
CA MET A 86 7.13 -8.25 0.95
C MET A 86 7.88 -8.19 -0.39
N ARG A 87 8.38 -9.31 -0.91
CA ARG A 87 8.98 -9.35 -2.26
C ARG A 87 7.99 -9.11 -3.39
N ALA A 88 6.69 -9.35 -3.16
CA ALA A 88 5.66 -9.13 -4.17
C ALA A 88 5.25 -7.66 -4.30
N TRP A 89 5.70 -6.79 -3.39
CA TRP A 89 5.42 -5.36 -3.40
C TRP A 89 6.67 -4.59 -3.79
N THR A 90 6.57 -3.64 -4.71
CA THR A 90 7.68 -2.71 -5.00
C THR A 90 7.72 -1.58 -3.98
N ASP A 91 8.87 -0.90 -3.84
CA ASP A 91 8.98 0.25 -2.93
C ASP A 91 7.99 1.37 -3.31
N GLY A 92 7.78 1.57 -4.60
CA GLY A 92 6.81 2.52 -5.11
C GLY A 92 5.36 2.17 -4.74
N GLU A 93 5.02 0.89 -4.63
CA GLU A 93 3.69 0.48 -4.15
C GLU A 93 3.53 0.75 -2.65
N LEU A 94 4.57 0.49 -1.84
CA LEU A 94 4.58 0.81 -0.41
C LEU A 94 4.47 2.34 -0.20
N PHE A 95 5.28 3.11 -0.93
CA PHE A 95 5.24 4.57 -0.92
C PHE A 95 3.86 5.11 -1.30
N TRP A 96 3.23 4.53 -2.32
CA TRP A 96 1.90 4.94 -2.75
C TRP A 96 0.82 4.62 -1.71
N SER A 97 0.88 3.45 -1.07
CA SER A 97 -0.03 3.10 0.03
C SER A 97 0.10 4.08 1.20
N ILE A 98 1.32 4.49 1.58
CA ILE A 98 1.54 5.54 2.59
C ILE A 98 0.99 6.89 2.10
N THR A 99 1.27 7.24 0.85
CA THR A 99 0.90 8.55 0.27
C THR A 99 -0.62 8.72 0.18
N LYS A 100 -1.33 7.74 -0.38
CA LYS A 100 -2.77 7.84 -0.68
C LYS A 100 -3.67 7.17 0.34
N GLY A 101 -3.12 6.29 1.17
CA GLY A 101 -3.92 5.42 2.02
C GLY A 101 -4.81 4.49 1.20
N HIS A 102 -5.56 3.67 1.90
CA HIS A 102 -6.63 2.83 1.39
C HIS A 102 -7.45 2.39 2.59
N ARG A 103 -8.77 2.26 2.53
CA ARG A 103 -9.53 1.90 3.74
C ARG A 103 -9.06 0.54 4.29
N PRO A 104 -8.75 0.42 5.60
CA PRO A 104 -8.87 1.43 6.67
C PRO A 104 -7.63 2.31 6.93
N MET A 105 -6.51 2.07 6.26
CA MET A 105 -5.28 2.86 6.34
C MET A 105 -5.49 4.32 5.85
N PRO A 106 -5.21 5.34 6.68
CA PRO A 106 -5.31 6.74 6.27
C PRO A 106 -4.22 7.12 5.26
N ALA A 107 -4.46 8.20 4.51
CA ALA A 107 -3.43 8.84 3.71
C ALA A 107 -2.48 9.66 4.58
N PHE A 108 -1.20 9.72 4.21
CA PHE A 108 -0.19 10.50 4.94
C PHE A 108 0.45 11.61 4.10
N ALA A 109 0.02 11.84 2.85
CA ALA A 109 0.56 12.92 2.01
C ALA A 109 0.47 14.31 2.64
N ASP A 110 -0.56 14.57 3.45
CA ASP A 110 -0.78 15.86 4.12
C ASP A 110 -0.08 15.96 5.48
N LYS A 111 0.56 14.89 5.95
CA LYS A 111 1.21 14.80 7.27
C LYS A 111 2.71 14.59 7.20
N LEU A 112 3.17 13.90 6.16
CA LEU A 112 4.55 13.52 5.95
C LEU A 112 5.01 14.08 4.61
N THR A 113 6.22 14.63 4.57
CA THR A 113 6.92 14.99 3.35
C THR A 113 7.21 13.75 2.49
N GLU A 114 7.55 13.96 1.22
CA GLU A 114 7.93 12.84 0.35
C GLU A 114 9.15 12.07 0.87
N THR A 115 10.16 12.78 1.37
CA THR A 115 11.34 12.17 1.99
C THR A 115 10.97 11.29 3.19
N GLU A 116 10.12 11.79 4.10
CA GLU A 116 9.67 11.01 5.27
C GLU A 116 8.89 9.75 4.86
N ARG A 117 8.07 9.82 3.81
CA ARG A 117 7.37 8.64 3.30
C ARG A 117 8.33 7.60 2.72
N TRP A 118 9.40 8.02 2.04
CA TRP A 118 10.45 7.10 1.57
C TRP A 118 11.26 6.51 2.74
N GLN A 119 11.62 7.31 3.74
CA GLN A 119 12.27 6.81 4.97
C GLN A 119 11.41 5.76 5.68
N ALA A 120 10.09 5.96 5.74
CA ALA A 120 9.17 4.97 6.27
C ALA A 120 9.18 3.66 5.45
N VAL A 121 9.27 3.74 4.12
CA VAL A 121 9.44 2.55 3.26
C VAL A 121 10.74 1.82 3.58
N ASP A 122 11.86 2.54 3.71
CA ASP A 122 13.15 1.95 4.04
C ASP A 122 13.13 1.22 5.38
N TYR A 123 12.48 1.81 6.39
CA TYR A 123 12.30 1.14 7.67
C TYR A 123 11.39 -0.09 7.56
N ILE A 124 10.26 -0.01 6.84
CA ILE A 124 9.35 -1.15 6.63
C ILE A 124 10.08 -2.36 6.00
N ARG A 125 11.02 -2.11 5.08
CA ARG A 125 11.82 -3.18 4.45
C ARG A 125 12.70 -3.96 5.45
N THR A 126 13.08 -3.34 6.57
CA THR A 126 13.93 -3.98 7.57
C THR A 126 13.25 -5.16 8.28
N PHE A 127 11.91 -5.19 8.39
CA PHE A 127 11.18 -6.25 9.10
C PHE A 127 11.37 -7.64 8.46
N ALA A 128 11.37 -7.71 7.12
CA ALA A 128 11.59 -8.97 6.39
C ALA A 128 13.07 -9.33 6.21
N GLN A 129 14.01 -8.57 6.77
CA GLN A 129 15.46 -8.64 6.46
C GLN A 129 15.73 -8.55 4.94
N ASN A 130 14.81 -7.94 4.19
CA ASN A 130 14.85 -7.85 2.74
C ASN A 130 15.41 -6.48 2.34
N PRO A 131 16.58 -6.39 1.69
CA PRO A 131 16.84 -5.23 0.84
C PRO A 131 15.75 -5.16 -0.24
N ALA A 132 15.33 -3.95 -0.61
CA ALA A 132 14.29 -3.74 -1.62
C ALA A 132 14.57 -4.53 -2.91
N PRO A 133 13.54 -5.10 -3.57
CA PRO A 133 13.70 -5.60 -4.94
C PRO A 133 14.20 -4.44 -5.82
N PRO A 134 15.14 -4.66 -6.76
CA PRO A 134 15.49 -3.61 -7.72
C PRO A 134 14.20 -3.12 -8.39
N ALA A 135 14.11 -1.79 -8.55
CA ALA A 135 13.01 -1.16 -9.25
C ALA A 135 12.68 -1.97 -10.51
N ALA A 136 11.41 -2.38 -10.66
CA ALA A 136 11.01 -3.27 -11.74
C ALA A 136 11.59 -2.74 -13.05
N ALA A 137 12.46 -3.54 -13.69
CA ALA A 137 13.05 -3.21 -14.97
C ALA A 137 11.93 -2.73 -15.92
N PRO A 138 12.17 -1.72 -16.76
CA PRO A 138 11.15 -1.27 -17.69
C PRO A 138 10.63 -2.49 -18.46
N ALA A 139 9.33 -2.75 -18.35
CA ALA A 139 8.71 -3.83 -19.07
C ALA A 139 8.87 -3.55 -20.57
N ASN A 140 9.89 -4.12 -21.17
CA ASN A 140 10.03 -4.17 -22.61
C ASN A 140 8.84 -4.97 -23.15
N GLY A 141 7.97 -4.29 -23.89
CA GLY A 141 7.09 -4.88 -24.89
C GLY A 141 6.04 -5.85 -24.36
N LEU A 142 4.92 -5.32 -23.89
CA LEU A 142 3.63 -5.91 -24.22
C LEU A 142 2.79 -4.81 -24.85
N THR A 143 3.07 -4.56 -26.13
CA THR A 143 2.06 -4.07 -27.05
C THR A 143 0.96 -5.11 -27.08
N SER A 144 -0.28 -4.70 -26.89
CA SER A 144 -1.45 -5.52 -27.16
C SER A 144 -2.55 -4.62 -27.73
N PRO A 145 -3.42 -5.20 -28.57
CA PRO A 145 -3.91 -4.64 -29.83
C PRO A 145 -4.93 -3.51 -29.70
#